data_AF-A4JWC7-F1
#
_entry.id   AF-A4JWC7-F1
#
_cell.length_a   1.000
_cell.length_b   1.000
_cell.length_c   1.000
_cell.angle_alpha   90.00
_cell.angle_beta   90.00
_cell.angle_gamma   90.00
#
_symmetry.space_group_name_H-M   'P 1'
#
loop_
_entity.id
_entity.type
_entity.pdbx_description
1 polymer ?
#
loop_
_entity_poly.entity_id
_entity_poly.type
_entity_poly.pdbx_seq_one_letter_code
_entity_poly.pdbx_strand_id
1 'polypeptide(L)'
;MSKITDSARGETCALRLPGVCNRDPETTVWAHGNDVEGGKAKGKKLLRYDHIGCYACYSCHMVLDGQAKRPAHLALEQVREAELLARAESAQKLKDKGLWPTDEQLARKPVTAHKPIEKKMTAAAARAIVKKVTPLEERAREERKPRPASRPMATGTSMSTRTTTESRWPKRKRKLQSANRLQSRPFGGR
;
A
#
# COMPACT_ATOMS: atom_id res chain seq x y z
N MET A 1 -15.15 7.36 -5.89
CA MET A 1 -15.88 7.22 -4.62
C MET A 1 -17.18 6.50 -4.91
N SER A 2 -17.62 5.61 -4.03
CA SER A 2 -18.90 4.91 -4.18
C SER A 2 -20.03 5.73 -3.54
N LYS A 3 -21.26 5.51 -4.00
CA LYS A 3 -22.45 6.17 -3.41
C LYS A 3 -22.55 5.93 -1.90
N ILE A 4 -22.10 4.76 -1.44
CA ILE A 4 -22.04 4.41 -0.02
C ILE A 4 -21.05 5.30 0.73
N THR A 5 -19.83 5.48 0.20
CA THR A 5 -18.83 6.36 0.84
C THR A 5 -19.27 7.82 0.90
N ASP A 6 -19.99 8.30 -0.12
CA ASP A 6 -20.48 9.67 -0.14
C ASP A 6 -21.65 9.90 0.84
N SER A 7 -22.43 8.84 1.12
CA SER A 7 -23.57 8.89 2.06
C SER A 7 -23.21 9.11 3.52
N ALA A 8 -21.91 9.07 3.86
CA ALA A 8 -21.41 9.22 5.22
C ALA A 8 -21.16 10.65 5.66
N ARG A 9 -21.09 11.60 4.72
CA ARG A 9 -20.89 13.01 5.04
C ARG A 9 -22.11 13.56 5.77
N GLY A 10 -21.90 14.18 6.92
CA GLY A 10 -22.98 14.74 7.75
C GLY A 10 -23.74 13.69 8.58
N GLU A 11 -23.32 12.42 8.57
CA GLU A 11 -23.97 11.37 9.34
C GLU A 11 -23.48 11.29 10.78
N THR A 12 -24.33 10.76 11.67
CA THR A 12 -23.93 10.49 13.05
C THR A 12 -23.02 9.28 13.14
N CYS A 13 -21.96 9.37 13.96
CA CYS A 13 -21.07 8.25 14.24
C CYS A 13 -21.85 7.09 14.88
N ALA A 14 -21.82 5.92 14.25
CA ALA A 14 -22.40 4.68 14.77
C ALA A 14 -21.45 3.97 15.74
N LEU A 15 -20.12 4.11 15.56
CA LEU A 15 -19.11 3.40 16.35
C LEU A 15 -19.02 3.85 17.82
N ARG A 16 -19.15 5.17 18.08
CA ARG A 16 -19.30 5.79 19.42
C ARG A 16 -18.36 5.24 20.51
N LEU A 17 -17.11 4.92 20.15
CA LEU A 17 -16.13 4.38 21.10
C LEU A 17 -15.94 5.33 22.31
N PRO A 18 -16.07 4.84 23.55
CA PRO A 18 -16.02 5.68 24.74
C PRO A 18 -14.61 6.23 24.99
N GLY A 19 -14.52 7.55 25.14
CA GLY A 19 -13.25 8.28 25.29
C GLY A 19 -12.48 8.50 23.98
N VAL A 20 -13.04 8.11 22.83
CA VAL A 20 -12.43 8.31 21.49
C VAL A 20 -13.34 9.11 20.57
N CYS A 21 -14.65 8.86 20.61
CA CYS A 21 -15.61 9.48 19.69
C CYS A 21 -15.70 10.99 19.89
N ASN A 22 -15.39 11.77 18.85
CA ASN A 22 -15.58 13.23 18.83
C ASN A 22 -17.03 13.65 18.55
N ARG A 23 -17.91 12.73 18.11
CA ARG A 23 -19.33 12.96 17.77
C ARG A 23 -19.58 14.05 16.73
N ASP A 24 -18.58 14.35 15.91
CA ASP A 24 -18.67 15.39 14.88
C ASP A 24 -19.13 14.78 13.54
N PRO A 25 -20.34 15.09 13.06
CA PRO A 25 -20.90 14.52 11.83
C PRO A 25 -20.16 14.97 10.56
N GLU A 26 -19.48 16.13 10.58
CA GLU A 26 -18.68 16.61 9.45
C GLU A 26 -17.45 15.73 9.21
N THR A 27 -16.98 15.05 10.26
CA THR A 27 -15.83 14.14 10.21
C THR A 27 -16.22 12.69 9.97
N THR A 28 -17.52 12.40 9.80
CA THR A 28 -18.01 11.04 9.58
C THR A 28 -17.64 10.54 8.20
N VAL A 29 -17.04 9.35 8.19
CA VAL A 29 -16.66 8.61 7.00
C VAL A 29 -17.24 7.21 7.05
N TRP A 30 -17.35 6.60 5.88
CA TRP A 30 -17.70 5.19 5.76
C TRP A 30 -16.45 4.34 6.01
N ALA A 31 -16.35 3.80 7.22
CA ALA A 31 -15.23 2.99 7.68
C ALA A 31 -15.48 1.51 7.37
N HIS A 32 -14.63 0.93 6.52
CA HIS A 32 -14.72 -0.49 6.18
C HIS A 32 -14.27 -1.37 7.32
N GLY A 33 -14.89 -2.56 7.39
CA GLY A 33 -14.51 -3.56 8.36
C GLY A 33 -13.05 -4.00 8.21
N ASN A 34 -12.36 -4.22 9.33
CA ASN A 34 -10.96 -4.69 9.29
C ASN A 34 -10.79 -6.18 9.03
N ASP A 35 -11.90 -6.91 9.07
CA ASP A 35 -11.91 -8.35 8.89
C ASP A 35 -11.89 -8.73 7.41
N VAL A 36 -11.57 -10.00 7.15
CA VAL A 36 -11.61 -10.56 5.80
C VAL A 36 -13.01 -10.43 5.19
N GLU A 37 -14.04 -10.56 6.01
CA GLU A 37 -15.45 -10.35 5.63
C GLU A 37 -15.74 -8.88 5.26
N GLY A 38 -15.06 -7.91 5.88
CA GLY A 38 -15.10 -6.49 5.50
C GLY A 38 -14.36 -6.16 4.21
N GLY A 39 -13.83 -7.17 3.52
CA GLY A 39 -13.16 -7.03 2.24
C GLY A 39 -11.69 -6.63 2.33
N LYS A 40 -11.03 -6.69 3.50
CA LYS A 40 -9.57 -6.53 3.59
C LYS A 40 -8.87 -7.76 3.00
N ALA A 41 -8.24 -7.59 1.85
CA ALA A 41 -7.41 -8.62 1.19
C ALA A 41 -6.01 -8.05 0.86
N LYS A 42 -4.99 -8.43 1.63
CA LYS A 42 -3.56 -8.08 1.39
C LYS A 42 -3.35 -6.60 0.99
N GLY A 43 -3.94 -5.67 1.75
CA GLY A 43 -3.81 -4.23 1.51
C GLY A 43 -4.69 -3.66 0.39
N LYS A 44 -5.59 -4.46 -0.19
CA LYS A 44 -6.62 -4.00 -1.13
C LYS A 44 -8.00 -4.30 -0.56
N LYS A 45 -8.93 -3.39 -0.84
CA LYS A 45 -10.33 -3.60 -0.51
C LYS A 45 -11.04 -4.26 -1.68
N LEU A 46 -11.75 -5.35 -1.40
CA LEU A 46 -12.58 -6.03 -2.38
C LEU A 46 -13.86 -5.21 -2.62
N LEU A 47 -14.10 -4.84 -3.88
CA LEU A 47 -15.21 -3.99 -4.28
C LEU A 47 -16.59 -4.58 -3.92
N ARG A 48 -16.71 -5.91 -3.87
CA ARG A 48 -17.94 -6.64 -3.49
C ARG A 48 -18.42 -6.33 -2.07
N TYR A 49 -17.50 -6.01 -1.17
CA TYR A 49 -17.78 -5.81 0.26
C TYR A 49 -17.79 -4.34 0.66
N ASP A 50 -18.01 -3.42 -0.29
CA ASP A 50 -18.05 -1.98 0.00
C ASP A 50 -19.16 -1.60 0.99
N HIS A 51 -20.26 -2.34 1.00
CA HIS A 51 -21.38 -2.20 1.93
C HIS A 51 -21.10 -2.75 3.33
N ILE A 52 -19.99 -3.47 3.55
CA ILE A 52 -19.60 -3.99 4.86
C ILE A 52 -18.70 -2.97 5.53
N GLY A 53 -19.31 -2.15 6.36
CA GLY A 53 -18.65 -1.07 7.07
C GLY A 53 -19.61 -0.37 8.01
N CYS A 54 -19.15 0.71 8.63
CA CYS A 54 -19.94 1.51 9.53
C CYS A 54 -19.67 3.00 9.35
N TYR A 55 -20.65 3.83 9.72
CA TYR A 55 -20.44 5.26 9.87
C TYR A 55 -19.57 5.53 11.10
N ALA A 56 -18.35 6.03 10.89
CA ALA A 56 -17.43 6.35 11.97
C ALA A 56 -16.89 7.77 11.80
N CYS A 57 -16.92 8.54 12.88
CA CYS A 57 -16.20 9.80 12.91
C CYS A 57 -14.68 9.57 12.82
N TYR A 58 -13.95 10.61 12.42
CA TYR A 58 -12.51 10.51 12.19
C TYR A 58 -11.74 9.88 13.36
N SER A 59 -11.99 10.31 14.60
CA SER A 59 -11.29 9.78 15.79
C SER A 59 -11.56 8.29 16.00
N CYS A 60 -12.81 7.87 15.85
CA CYS A 60 -13.21 6.45 15.94
C CYS A 60 -12.59 5.63 14.82
N HIS A 61 -12.62 6.15 13.60
CA HIS A 61 -12.04 5.50 12.42
C HIS A 61 -10.54 5.23 12.59
N MET A 62 -9.78 6.21 13.08
CA MET A 62 -8.33 6.06 13.29
C MET A 62 -7.98 4.93 14.27
N VAL A 63 -8.78 4.77 15.34
CA VAL A 63 -8.59 3.67 16.31
C VAL A 63 -9.02 2.34 15.69
N LEU A 64 -10.14 2.32 14.98
CA LEU A 64 -10.64 1.10 14.33
C LEU A 64 -9.65 0.55 13.30
N ASP A 65 -9.08 1.42 12.46
CA ASP A 65 -8.09 1.05 11.44
C ASP A 65 -6.71 0.70 12.02
N GLY A 66 -6.49 0.91 13.32
CA GLY A 66 -5.20 0.69 13.98
C GLY A 66 -4.15 1.76 13.65
N GLN A 67 -4.55 2.90 13.09
CA GLN A 67 -3.66 4.04 12.83
C GLN A 67 -3.39 4.85 14.11
N ALA A 68 -4.36 4.91 15.02
CA ALA A 68 -4.22 5.52 16.33
C ALA A 68 -4.15 4.45 17.43
N LYS A 69 -3.40 4.74 18.49
CA LYS A 69 -3.31 3.86 19.66
C LYS A 69 -4.67 3.85 20.38
N ARG A 70 -5.23 2.66 20.55
CA ARG A 70 -6.41 2.42 21.39
C ARG A 70 -6.12 2.86 22.83
N PRO A 71 -7.04 3.58 23.50
CA PRO A 71 -6.84 3.98 24.88
C PRO A 71 -6.80 2.76 25.81
N ALA A 72 -6.07 2.87 26.92
CA ALA A 72 -5.75 1.72 27.78
C ALA A 72 -6.99 1.07 28.43
N HIS A 73 -8.03 1.87 28.71
CA HIS A 73 -9.27 1.40 29.34
C HIS A 73 -10.22 0.67 28.38
N LEU A 74 -10.01 0.77 27.07
CA LEU A 74 -10.90 0.21 26.08
C LEU A 74 -10.28 -1.07 25.53
N ALA A 75 -10.81 -2.26 25.84
CA ALA A 75 -10.33 -3.56 25.37
C ALA A 75 -10.51 -3.74 23.84
N LEU A 76 -9.76 -4.65 23.22
CA LEU A 76 -9.88 -4.87 21.77
C LEU A 76 -11.24 -5.48 21.44
N GLU A 77 -11.68 -6.43 22.26
CA GLU A 77 -13.01 -7.06 22.16
C GLU A 77 -14.11 -6.00 22.18
N GLN A 78 -14.05 -5.03 23.09
CA GLN A 78 -15.03 -3.93 23.15
C GLN A 78 -15.06 -3.09 21.87
N VAL A 79 -13.92 -2.89 21.21
CA VAL A 79 -13.87 -2.20 19.91
C VAL A 79 -14.51 -3.05 18.82
N ARG A 80 -14.30 -4.36 18.83
CA ARG A 80 -14.90 -5.30 17.86
C ARG A 80 -16.40 -5.46 18.06
N GLU A 81 -16.86 -5.53 19.29
CA GLU A 81 -18.29 -5.52 19.62
C GLU A 81 -18.95 -4.21 19.17
N ALA A 82 -18.34 -3.07 19.48
CA ALA A 82 -18.81 -1.77 19.00
C ALA A 82 -18.84 -1.69 17.47
N GLU A 83 -17.83 -2.23 16.79
CA GLU A 83 -17.79 -2.31 15.33
C GLU A 83 -18.93 -3.16 14.78
N LEU A 84 -19.21 -4.32 15.36
CA LEU A 84 -20.28 -5.20 14.92
C LEU A 84 -21.66 -4.53 15.06
N LEU A 85 -21.91 -3.90 16.20
CA LEU A 85 -23.15 -3.14 16.44
C LEU A 85 -23.26 -1.94 15.48
N ALA A 86 -22.17 -1.21 15.29
CA ALA A 86 -22.14 -0.07 14.38
C ALA A 86 -22.36 -0.48 12.92
N ARG A 87 -21.84 -1.63 12.49
CA ARG A 87 -22.11 -2.20 11.16
C ARG A 87 -23.59 -2.54 11.01
N ALA A 88 -24.23 -3.12 12.01
CA ALA A 88 -25.65 -3.43 11.98
C ALA A 88 -26.53 -2.16 11.87
N GLU A 89 -26.25 -1.13 12.68
CA GLU A 89 -26.95 0.16 12.58
C GLU A 89 -26.73 0.81 11.21
N SER A 90 -25.49 0.80 10.73
CA SER A 90 -25.13 1.41 9.46
C SER A 90 -25.75 0.67 8.27
N ALA A 91 -25.88 -0.66 8.36
CA ALA A 91 -26.58 -1.46 7.37
C ALA A 91 -28.04 -1.06 7.27
N GLN A 92 -28.71 -0.81 8.39
CA GLN A 92 -30.09 -0.33 8.38
C GLN A 92 -30.19 1.05 7.71
N LYS A 93 -29.32 2.00 8.07
CA LYS A 93 -29.27 3.32 7.43
C LYS A 93 -29.06 3.25 5.91
N LEU A 94 -28.23 2.32 5.43
CA LEU A 94 -28.05 2.10 4.00
C LEU A 94 -29.31 1.57 3.32
N LYS A 95 -30.07 0.68 3.98
CA LYS A 95 -31.37 0.20 3.48
C LYS A 95 -32.37 1.34 3.39
N ASP A 96 -32.44 2.18 4.44
CA ASP A 96 -33.35 3.33 4.48
C ASP A 96 -33.04 4.35 3.37
N LYS A 97 -31.76 4.51 3.03
CA LYS A 97 -31.30 5.36 1.91
C LYS A 97 -31.41 4.69 0.53
N GLY A 98 -31.83 3.43 0.44
CA GLY A 98 -31.85 2.68 -0.82
C GLY A 98 -30.46 2.43 -1.42
N LEU A 99 -29.42 2.44 -0.57
CA LEU A 99 -28.02 2.22 -0.95
C LEU A 99 -27.53 0.80 -0.65
N TRP A 100 -28.37 -0.04 -0.03
CA TRP A 100 -28.07 -1.44 0.22
C TRP A 100 -27.96 -2.21 -1.11
N PRO A 101 -26.91 -3.04 -1.31
CA PRO A 101 -26.75 -3.77 -2.55
C PRO A 101 -27.85 -4.82 -2.72
N THR A 102 -28.26 -5.03 -3.97
CA THR A 102 -29.20 -6.10 -4.32
C THR A 102 -28.52 -7.46 -4.30
N ASP A 103 -29.30 -8.53 -4.14
CA ASP A 103 -28.79 -9.90 -4.17
C ASP A 103 -28.06 -10.21 -5.48
N GLU A 104 -28.52 -9.63 -6.59
CA GLU A 104 -27.84 -9.74 -7.88
C GLU A 104 -26.46 -9.05 -7.85
N GLN A 105 -26.36 -7.85 -7.27
CA GLN A 105 -25.08 -7.15 -7.11
C GLN A 105 -24.11 -7.92 -6.23
N LEU A 106 -24.62 -8.60 -5.20
CA LEU A 106 -23.83 -9.49 -4.34
C LEU A 106 -23.44 -10.78 -5.08
N ALA A 107 -24.31 -11.34 -5.91
CA ALA A 107 -24.05 -12.60 -6.64
C ALA A 107 -23.10 -12.42 -7.84
N ARG A 108 -22.93 -11.19 -8.36
CA ARG A 108 -22.01 -10.91 -9.47
C ARG A 108 -20.58 -11.29 -9.11
N LYS A 109 -20.03 -12.28 -9.81
CA LYS A 109 -18.61 -12.66 -9.74
C LYS A 109 -17.76 -11.44 -10.15
N PRO A 110 -16.60 -11.19 -9.50
CA PRO A 110 -15.76 -10.07 -9.88
C PRO A 110 -15.37 -10.20 -11.34
N VAL A 111 -15.49 -9.11 -12.09
CA VAL A 111 -15.02 -9.07 -13.48
C VAL A 111 -13.50 -9.20 -13.43
N THR A 112 -12.98 -10.41 -13.58
CA THR A 112 -11.56 -10.64 -13.83
C THR A 112 -11.29 -10.20 -15.26
N ALA A 113 -11.02 -8.90 -15.45
CA ALA A 113 -10.53 -8.42 -16.72
C ALA A 113 -9.64 -7.18 -16.50
N HIS A 114 -8.40 -7.41 -16.07
CA HIS A 114 -7.37 -6.62 -16.70
C HIS A 114 -7.36 -7.07 -18.17
N LYS A 115 -7.68 -6.17 -19.10
CA LYS A 115 -7.36 -6.39 -20.52
C LYS A 115 -5.95 -6.97 -20.57
N PRO A 116 -5.68 -8.06 -21.31
CA PRO A 116 -4.31 -8.47 -21.52
C PRO A 116 -3.57 -7.23 -22.01
N ILE A 117 -2.60 -6.78 -21.22
CA ILE A 117 -1.71 -5.71 -21.66
C ILE A 117 -1.00 -6.35 -22.83
N GLU A 118 -1.43 -6.01 -24.05
CA GLU A 118 -0.65 -6.27 -25.24
C GLU A 118 0.68 -5.57 -25.02
N LYS A 119 1.66 -6.32 -24.51
CA LYS A 119 3.03 -5.85 -24.45
C LYS A 119 3.42 -5.65 -25.90
N LYS A 120 3.32 -4.41 -26.40
CA LYS A 120 3.92 -4.02 -27.67
C LYS A 120 5.43 -4.22 -27.48
N MET A 121 5.91 -5.43 -27.79
CA MET A 121 7.33 -5.71 -27.86
C MET A 121 7.88 -4.81 -28.95
N THR A 122 8.69 -3.84 -28.57
CA THR A 122 9.40 -3.04 -29.56
C THR A 122 10.40 -3.94 -30.29
N ALA A 123 10.65 -3.70 -31.57
CA ALA A 123 11.62 -4.48 -32.35
C ALA A 123 13.02 -4.50 -31.67
N ALA A 124 13.35 -3.45 -30.91
CA ALA A 124 14.56 -3.37 -30.10
C ALA A 124 14.59 -4.39 -28.94
N ALA A 125 13.47 -4.60 -28.24
CA ALA A 125 13.36 -5.58 -27.16
C ALA A 125 13.45 -7.03 -27.66
N ALA A 126 12.90 -7.32 -28.84
CA ALA A 126 13.02 -8.63 -29.48
C ALA A 126 14.48 -8.94 -29.90
N ARG A 127 15.20 -7.94 -30.44
CA ARG A 127 16.62 -8.08 -30.84
C ARG A 127 17.58 -8.27 -29.67
N ALA A 128 17.24 -7.78 -28.47
CA ALA A 128 18.09 -7.91 -27.29
C ALA A 128 18.12 -9.33 -26.70
N ILE A 129 17.09 -10.14 -26.96
CA ILE A 129 16.99 -11.52 -26.48
C ILE A 129 17.89 -12.46 -27.31
N VAL A 130 17.94 -12.24 -28.62
CA VAL A 130 18.76 -13.06 -29.54
C VAL A 130 20.26 -12.97 -29.22
N LYS A 131 20.74 -11.84 -28.69
CA LYS A 131 22.18 -11.63 -28.39
C LYS A 131 22.71 -12.37 -27.16
N LYS A 132 21.87 -13.04 -26.36
CA LYS A 132 22.28 -13.69 -25.10
C LYS A 132 22.43 -15.21 -25.17
N VAL A 133 22.19 -15.82 -26.33
CA VAL A 133 22.42 -17.25 -26.52
C VAL A 133 23.42 -17.41 -27.66
N THR A 134 24.72 -17.34 -27.33
CA THR A 134 25.72 -17.99 -28.19
C THR A 134 25.65 -19.49 -27.90
N PRO A 135 25.34 -20.34 -28.90
CA PRO A 135 25.34 -21.78 -28.71
C PRO A 135 26.70 -22.26 -28.17
N LEU A 136 26.68 -23.21 -27.23
CA LEU A 136 27.89 -23.71 -26.54
C LEU A 136 28.98 -24.18 -27.53
N GLU A 137 28.56 -24.68 -28.69
CA GLU A 137 29.41 -25.20 -29.77
C GLU A 137 30.34 -24.12 -30.34
N GLU A 138 29.90 -22.86 -30.39
CA GLU A 138 30.70 -21.74 -30.92
C GLU A 138 31.78 -21.28 -29.90
N ARG A 139 31.54 -21.50 -28.60
CA ARG A 139 32.48 -21.18 -27.52
C ARG A 139 33.62 -22.20 -27.39
N ALA A 140 33.42 -23.42 -27.90
CA ALA A 140 34.42 -24.49 -27.88
C ALA A 140 35.50 -24.34 -28.98
N ARG A 141 35.27 -23.47 -29.97
CA ARG A 141 36.17 -23.27 -31.12
C ARG A 141 37.21 -22.17 -30.93
N GLU A 142 37.15 -21.43 -29.83
CA GLU A 142 38.13 -20.39 -29.53
C GLU A 142 39.38 -21.05 -28.91
N GLU A 143 40.46 -21.09 -29.69
CA GLU A 143 41.75 -21.63 -29.25
C GLU A 143 42.21 -20.95 -27.95
N ARG A 144 42.51 -21.76 -26.93
CA ARG A 144 43.11 -21.29 -25.68
C ARG A 144 44.47 -20.67 -26.00
N LYS A 145 44.56 -19.33 -26.01
CA LYS A 145 45.85 -18.62 -26.06
C LYS A 145 46.76 -19.15 -24.94
N PRO A 146 48.05 -19.42 -25.23
CA PRO A 146 48.98 -19.90 -24.22
C PRO A 146 49.14 -18.86 -23.10
N ARG A 147 49.15 -19.34 -21.85
CA ARG A 147 49.41 -18.50 -20.68
C ARG A 147 50.82 -17.88 -20.81
N PRO A 148 50.99 -16.56 -20.64
CA PRO A 148 52.32 -15.98 -20.59
C PRO A 148 53.08 -16.51 -19.37
N ALA A 149 54.40 -16.66 -19.53
CA ALA A 149 55.31 -17.17 -18.50
C ALA A 149 55.17 -16.39 -17.19
N SER A 150 55.23 -17.10 -16.06
CA SER A 150 55.15 -16.54 -14.72
C SER A 150 56.21 -15.45 -14.53
N ARG A 151 55.78 -14.23 -14.17
CA ARG A 151 56.68 -13.13 -13.80
C ARG A 151 57.57 -13.55 -12.62
N PRO A 152 58.86 -13.14 -12.59
CA PRO A 152 59.72 -13.40 -11.44
C PRO A 152 59.18 -12.70 -10.19
N MET A 153 59.30 -13.39 -9.06
CA MET A 153 58.92 -12.90 -7.73
C MET A 153 59.74 -11.64 -7.39
N ALA A 154 59.07 -10.49 -7.32
CA ALA A 154 59.72 -9.25 -6.87
C ALA A 154 59.94 -9.33 -5.35
N THR A 155 61.20 -9.31 -4.94
CA THR A 155 61.63 -9.13 -3.56
C THR A 155 61.59 -7.63 -3.19
N GLY A 156 61.09 -7.31 -1.99
CA GLY A 156 61.41 -6.04 -1.32
C GLY A 156 60.38 -4.89 -1.43
N THR A 157 59.53 -4.80 -0.41
CA THR A 157 59.19 -3.63 0.42
C THR A 157 59.15 -2.21 -0.18
N SER A 158 57.96 -1.58 -0.17
CA SER A 158 57.66 -0.45 0.74
C SER A 158 56.16 -0.15 0.79
N MET A 159 55.62 0.09 1.98
CA MET A 159 54.23 0.45 2.19
C MET A 159 53.99 1.87 1.69
N SER A 160 53.48 2.02 0.47
CA SER A 160 52.96 3.30 -0.01
C SER A 160 51.54 3.52 0.55
N THR A 161 51.39 4.61 1.31
CA THR A 161 50.17 5.03 1.98
C THR A 161 49.02 5.20 0.99
N ARG A 162 47.90 4.50 1.21
CA ARG A 162 46.66 4.66 0.43
C ARG A 162 46.16 6.09 0.58
N THR A 163 46.27 6.88 -0.49
CA THR A 163 45.44 8.06 -0.68
C THR A 163 44.00 7.58 -0.90
N THR A 164 43.10 7.97 0.00
CA THR A 164 41.66 7.67 -0.08
C THR A 164 41.08 8.41 -1.28
N THR A 165 40.82 7.70 -2.38
CA THR A 165 40.04 8.21 -3.50
C THR A 165 38.62 8.52 -3.02
N GLU A 166 38.20 9.78 -3.12
CA GLU A 166 36.84 10.20 -2.75
C GLU A 166 35.77 9.41 -3.54
N SER A 167 34.68 9.09 -2.84
CA SER A 167 33.52 8.39 -3.41
C SER A 167 32.93 9.17 -4.59
N ARG A 168 32.74 8.50 -5.73
CA ARG A 168 32.12 9.00 -6.99
C ARG A 168 30.62 9.36 -6.88
N TRP A 169 30.07 9.51 -5.68
CA TRP A 169 28.67 9.86 -5.47
C TRP A 169 28.53 11.35 -5.16
N PRO A 170 27.66 12.10 -5.86
CA PRO A 170 27.50 13.52 -5.60
C PRO A 170 26.94 13.72 -4.18
N LYS A 171 27.73 14.35 -3.30
CA LYS A 171 27.33 14.80 -1.96
C LYS A 171 26.31 15.96 -2.08
N ARG A 172 25.12 15.68 -2.61
CA ARG A 172 23.99 16.61 -2.49
C ARG A 172 23.54 16.56 -1.03
N LYS A 173 23.71 17.68 -0.31
CA LYS A 173 23.07 17.94 0.98
C LYS A 173 21.55 17.88 0.81
N ARG A 174 20.96 16.68 0.78
CA ARG A 174 19.52 16.54 1.06
C ARG A 174 19.39 16.84 2.54
N LYS A 175 18.92 18.04 2.87
CA LYS A 175 18.34 18.31 4.18
C LYS A 175 17.32 17.19 4.41
N LEU A 176 17.59 16.32 5.39
CA LEU A 176 16.56 15.43 5.91
C LEU A 176 15.49 16.37 6.47
N GLN A 177 14.42 16.60 5.72
CA GLN A 177 13.25 17.23 6.29
C GLN A 177 12.70 16.22 7.29
N SER A 178 12.80 16.52 8.57
CA SER A 178 12.20 15.72 9.63
C SER A 178 10.74 15.47 9.28
N ALA A 179 10.30 14.21 9.35
CA ALA A 179 8.95 13.77 9.00
C ALA A 179 7.83 14.45 9.81
N ASN A 180 8.18 15.31 10.78
CA ASN A 180 7.25 16.00 11.66
C ASN A 180 6.68 17.34 11.12
N ARG A 181 6.89 17.67 9.83
CA ARG A 181 6.37 18.90 9.21
C ARG A 181 5.37 18.68 8.07
N LEU A 182 4.91 17.44 7.86
CA LEU A 182 3.82 17.14 6.92
C LEU A 182 2.42 17.13 7.55
N GLN A 183 2.30 17.32 8.86
CA GLN A 183 1.01 17.28 9.59
C GLN A 183 0.38 18.66 9.87
N SER A 184 0.91 19.74 9.29
CA SER A 184 0.30 21.08 9.41
C SER A 184 0.07 21.68 8.03
N ARG A 185 -0.90 21.12 7.29
CA ARG A 185 -1.57 21.88 6.23
C ARG A 185 -2.99 22.17 6.72
N PRO A 186 -3.36 23.44 6.98
CA PRO A 186 -4.75 23.76 7.22
C PRO A 186 -5.54 23.40 5.96
N PHE A 187 -6.65 22.69 6.14
CA PHE A 187 -7.66 22.51 5.11
C PHE A 187 -8.03 23.87 4.52
N GLY A 188 -8.08 23.95 3.20
CA GLY A 188 -8.29 25.20 2.47
C GLY A 188 -9.51 25.98 2.96
N GLY A 189 -9.29 27.26 3.22
CA GLY A 189 -10.35 28.26 3.22
C GLY A 189 -10.78 28.56 1.79
N ARG A 190 -12.06 28.94 1.65
CA ARG A 190 -12.71 29.40 0.43
C ARG A 190 -12.02 30.63 -0.15
#